data_AF-A0A0L0SUB5-F1
#
_entry.id   AF-A0A0L0SUB5-F1
#
_cell.length_a   1.000
_cell.length_b   1.000
_cell.length_c   1.000
_cell.angle_alpha   90.00
_cell.angle_beta   90.00
_cell.angle_gamma   90.00
#
_symmetry.space_group_name_H-M   'P 1'
#
loop_
_entity.id
_entity.type
_entity.pdbx_description
1 polymer ?
#
loop_
_entity_poly.entity_id
_entity_poly.type
_entity_poly.pdbx_seq_one_letter_code
_entity_poly.pdbx_strand_id
1 'polypeptide(L)'
;MTAGLRVRRLGALGFAAGITLVPGYLIAQGVGAFLGAADHLRACYVRAINHVDGGYRTVPSWTRPPNAYPTATAGIFATYPAQYMTTGTAFLVEMIATMIFVLGVLAATEPRNGAMAGLNKAVAVGISIFAVGVALGGETSFAINPARDFAPRIFLLMVGYGREVFSAFSDYWWVPMIAPPVGGVLAGIVMRVFCCWPTSAEEYGRADKHLFEDDLVEERDKRVADAKGYGVQDAPRARGRRSSSIR
;
A
#
# COMPACT_ATOMS: atom_id res chain seq x y z
N MET A 1 -31.03 7.29 -25.76
CA MET A 1 -30.69 5.93 -25.25
C MET A 1 -29.29 5.44 -25.65
N THR A 2 -28.72 5.84 -26.78
CA THR A 2 -27.43 5.30 -27.29
C THR A 2 -26.17 5.73 -26.52
N ALA A 3 -26.15 6.91 -25.87
CA ALA A 3 -24.97 7.38 -25.12
C ALA A 3 -24.61 6.47 -23.93
N GLY A 4 -25.60 6.09 -23.10
CA GLY A 4 -25.38 5.29 -21.88
C GLY A 4 -24.81 3.88 -22.13
N LEU A 5 -25.04 3.30 -23.32
CA LEU A 5 -24.41 2.03 -23.72
C LEU A 5 -22.92 2.18 -24.05
N ARG A 6 -22.50 3.33 -24.60
CA ARG A 6 -21.09 3.62 -24.90
C ARG A 6 -20.28 3.87 -23.61
N VAL A 7 -20.89 4.58 -22.67
CA VAL A 7 -20.32 4.85 -21.33
C VAL A 7 -20.13 3.57 -20.52
N ARG A 8 -21.15 2.69 -20.48
CA ARG A 8 -21.03 1.38 -19.82
C ARG A 8 -19.89 0.52 -20.39
N ARG A 9 -19.65 0.56 -21.71
CA ARG A 9 -18.50 -0.11 -22.33
C ARG A 9 -17.17 0.52 -21.91
N LEU A 10 -17.05 1.84 -21.87
CA LEU A 10 -15.81 2.52 -21.45
C LEU A 10 -15.46 2.26 -19.97
N GLY A 11 -16.44 2.29 -19.07
CA GLY A 11 -16.22 1.93 -17.66
C GLY A 11 -15.81 0.46 -17.47
N ALA A 12 -16.45 -0.45 -18.21
CA ALA A 12 -16.06 -1.86 -18.22
C ALA A 12 -14.67 -2.08 -18.84
N LEU A 13 -14.29 -1.33 -19.88
CA LEU A 13 -12.97 -1.37 -20.50
C LEU A 13 -11.87 -0.83 -19.58
N GLY A 14 -12.12 0.26 -18.84
CA GLY A 14 -11.17 0.78 -17.85
C GLY A 14 -10.94 -0.19 -16.68
N PHE A 15 -12.02 -0.78 -16.16
CA PHE A 15 -11.95 -1.80 -15.11
C PHE A 15 -11.27 -3.09 -15.59
N ALA A 16 -11.59 -3.56 -16.80
CA ALA A 16 -10.96 -4.73 -17.41
C ALA A 16 -9.47 -4.48 -17.70
N ALA A 17 -9.10 -3.31 -18.24
CA ALA A 17 -7.71 -2.92 -18.47
C ALA A 17 -6.92 -2.88 -17.17
N GLY A 18 -7.49 -2.31 -16.10
CA GLY A 18 -6.91 -2.33 -14.76
C GLY A 18 -6.62 -3.75 -14.27
N ILE A 19 -7.61 -4.66 -14.37
CA ILE A 19 -7.44 -6.07 -13.99
C ILE A 19 -6.38 -6.78 -14.84
N THR A 20 -6.29 -6.51 -16.15
CA THR A 20 -5.25 -7.15 -16.99
C THR A 20 -3.82 -6.76 -16.61
N LEU A 21 -3.62 -5.62 -15.94
CA LEU A 21 -2.30 -5.21 -15.44
C LEU A 21 -1.95 -5.84 -14.08
N VAL A 22 -2.93 -6.28 -13.28
CA VAL A 22 -2.71 -6.82 -11.93
C VAL A 22 -1.66 -7.94 -11.88
N PRO A 23 -1.68 -8.97 -12.77
CA PRO A 23 -0.64 -10.00 -12.77
C PRO A 23 0.77 -9.44 -12.98
N GLY A 24 0.92 -8.45 -13.86
CA GLY A 24 2.20 -7.78 -14.12
C GLY A 24 2.71 -7.01 -12.90
N TYR A 25 1.83 -6.26 -12.22
CA TYR A 25 2.17 -5.58 -10.97
C TYR A 25 2.53 -6.55 -9.84
N LEU A 26 1.81 -7.66 -9.68
CA LEU A 26 2.12 -8.69 -8.68
C LEU A 26 3.49 -9.32 -8.91
N ILE A 27 3.84 -9.64 -10.16
CA ILE A 27 5.16 -10.17 -10.52
C ILE A 27 6.25 -9.12 -10.25
N ALA A 28 6.05 -7.87 -10.69
CA ALA A 28 7.03 -6.80 -10.48
C ALA A 28 7.29 -6.51 -8.99
N GLN A 29 6.23 -6.45 -8.17
CA GLN A 29 6.35 -6.28 -6.72
C GLN A 29 7.03 -7.49 -6.05
N GLY A 30 6.68 -8.72 -6.46
CA GLY A 30 7.30 -9.94 -5.95
C GLY A 30 8.79 -10.02 -6.27
N VAL A 31 9.19 -9.72 -7.51
CA VAL A 31 10.61 -9.66 -7.91
C VAL A 31 11.34 -8.55 -7.15
N GLY A 32 10.74 -7.36 -7.01
CA GLY A 32 11.31 -6.26 -6.24
C GLY A 32 11.54 -6.61 -4.77
N ALA A 33 10.56 -7.24 -4.12
CA ALA A 33 10.66 -7.66 -2.72
C ALA A 33 11.66 -8.81 -2.52
N PHE A 34 11.75 -9.77 -3.46
CA PHE A 34 12.76 -10.83 -3.45
C PHE A 34 14.19 -10.24 -3.56
N LEU A 35 14.41 -9.36 -4.54
CA LEU A 35 15.71 -8.71 -4.74
C LEU A 35 16.06 -7.78 -3.57
N GLY A 36 15.09 -7.08 -3.01
CA GLY A 36 15.26 -6.28 -1.79
C GLY A 36 15.68 -7.13 -0.59
N ALA A 37 15.07 -8.30 -0.38
CA ALA A 37 15.51 -9.24 0.66
C ALA A 37 16.93 -9.77 0.40
N ALA A 38 17.28 -10.05 -0.85
CA ALA A 38 18.61 -10.51 -1.25
C ALA A 38 19.70 -9.46 -1.01
N ASP A 39 19.45 -8.22 -1.41
CA ASP A 39 20.34 -7.09 -1.18
C ASP A 39 20.46 -6.76 0.31
N HIS A 40 19.34 -6.68 1.03
CA HIS A 40 19.33 -6.40 2.47
C HIS A 40 20.14 -7.43 3.28
N LEU A 41 20.05 -8.73 2.92
CA LEU A 41 20.93 -9.74 3.50
C LEU A 41 22.39 -9.49 3.09
N ARG A 42 22.69 -9.38 1.79
CA ARG A 42 24.07 -9.38 1.27
C ARG A 42 24.86 -8.12 1.61
N ALA A 43 24.28 -6.94 1.36
CA ALA A 43 24.94 -5.65 1.48
C ALA A 43 24.94 -5.15 2.93
N CYS A 44 23.82 -5.27 3.63
CA CYS A 44 23.63 -4.65 4.94
C CYS A 44 23.86 -5.61 6.12
N TYR A 45 23.26 -6.81 6.09
CA TYR A 45 23.08 -7.60 7.32
C TYR A 45 23.85 -8.94 7.41
N VAL A 46 24.57 -9.40 6.38
CA VAL A 46 25.18 -10.75 6.40
C VAL A 46 26.12 -10.98 7.59
N ARG A 47 26.91 -9.97 7.98
CA ARG A 47 27.82 -10.06 9.14
C ARG A 47 27.06 -10.00 10.47
N ALA A 48 26.06 -9.12 10.58
CA ALA A 48 25.27 -8.96 11.79
C ALA A 48 24.40 -10.19 12.07
N ILE A 49 23.73 -10.71 11.04
CA ILE A 49 22.92 -11.93 11.13
C ILE A 49 23.82 -13.12 11.48
N ASN A 50 24.96 -13.33 10.80
CA ASN A 50 25.90 -14.41 11.15
C ASN A 50 26.47 -14.29 12.58
N HIS A 51 26.60 -13.08 13.11
CA HIS A 51 27.05 -12.86 14.50
C HIS A 51 25.96 -13.23 15.51
N VAL A 52 24.69 -12.92 15.21
CA VAL A 52 23.54 -13.25 16.07
C VAL A 52 23.16 -14.72 15.99
N ASP A 53 23.09 -15.30 14.77
CA ASP A 53 22.62 -16.66 14.55
C ASP A 53 23.73 -17.73 14.51
N GLY A 54 25.00 -17.31 14.60
CA GLY A 54 26.16 -18.22 14.54
C GLY A 54 26.32 -18.94 13.19
N GLY A 55 25.61 -18.48 12.14
CA GLY A 55 25.45 -19.16 10.85
C GLY A 55 24.24 -20.07 10.76
N TYR A 56 23.50 -20.29 11.86
CA TYR A 56 22.33 -21.19 11.91
C TYR A 56 21.03 -20.43 11.64
N ARG A 57 20.61 -20.44 10.37
CA ARG A 57 19.37 -19.82 9.90
C ARG A 57 18.14 -20.43 10.58
N THR A 58 17.49 -19.67 11.47
CA THR A 58 16.36 -20.16 12.28
C THR A 58 15.13 -19.26 12.18
N VAL A 59 13.96 -19.89 12.38
CA VAL A 59 12.63 -19.29 12.18
C VAL A 59 11.87 -19.22 13.52
N PRO A 60 11.11 -18.16 13.81
CA PRO A 60 10.13 -18.15 14.91
C PRO A 60 9.09 -19.27 14.74
N SER A 61 8.74 -20.03 15.80
CA SER A 61 8.31 -21.45 15.62
C SER A 61 7.10 -21.94 16.44
N TRP A 62 6.63 -21.20 17.46
CA TRP A 62 5.67 -21.62 18.52
C TRP A 62 6.15 -22.80 19.40
N THR A 63 6.62 -23.91 18.80
CA THR A 63 7.07 -25.13 19.49
C THR A 63 8.30 -24.95 20.39
N ARG A 64 9.03 -23.83 20.24
CA ARG A 64 10.13 -23.41 21.12
C ARG A 64 9.67 -22.28 22.05
N PRO A 65 10.12 -22.23 23.32
CA PRO A 65 9.70 -21.18 24.26
C PRO A 65 10.24 -19.78 23.88
N PRO A 66 9.63 -18.67 24.33
CA PRO A 66 9.98 -17.31 23.90
C PRO A 66 11.47 -16.93 24.06
N ASN A 67 12.14 -17.50 25.05
CA ASN A 67 13.57 -17.31 25.33
C ASN A 67 14.50 -18.21 24.47
N ALA A 68 13.95 -19.04 23.59
CA ALA A 68 14.70 -19.88 22.64
C ALA A 68 14.78 -19.26 21.22
N TYR A 69 14.34 -18.01 21.04
CA TYR A 69 14.50 -17.23 19.79
C TYR A 69 15.54 -16.09 19.82
N PRO A 70 16.53 -16.01 20.74
CA PRO A 70 17.47 -14.87 20.73
C PRO A 70 18.32 -14.82 19.45
N THR A 71 18.32 -15.90 18.66
CA THR A 71 19.05 -16.08 17.40
C THR A 71 18.14 -16.18 16.17
N ALA A 72 16.81 -16.05 16.31
CA ALA A 72 15.87 -16.25 15.20
C ALA A 72 15.80 -15.03 14.28
N THR A 73 16.37 -15.15 13.08
CA THR A 73 16.63 -14.03 12.16
C THR A 73 15.67 -13.95 10.97
N ALA A 74 14.82 -14.95 10.75
CA ALA A 74 13.83 -14.95 9.66
C ALA A 74 12.84 -13.77 9.72
N GLY A 75 12.52 -13.31 10.93
CA GLY A 75 11.61 -12.18 11.19
C GLY A 75 12.06 -10.83 10.64
N ILE A 76 13.34 -10.70 10.26
CA ILE A 76 13.86 -9.50 9.59
C ILE A 76 13.25 -9.35 8.19
N PHE A 77 12.96 -10.47 7.52
CA PHE A 77 12.58 -10.49 6.10
C PHE A 77 11.08 -10.75 5.90
N ALA A 78 10.53 -11.76 6.58
CA ALA A 78 9.11 -12.14 6.52
C ALA A 78 8.46 -11.99 7.90
N THR A 79 7.14 -11.81 7.92
CA THR A 79 6.37 -11.63 9.16
C THR A 79 6.10 -12.95 9.86
N TYR A 80 6.03 -12.92 11.19
CA TYR A 80 5.57 -14.04 12.00
C TYR A 80 4.70 -13.46 13.13
N PRO A 81 3.60 -14.13 13.50
CA PRO A 81 2.70 -13.62 14.52
C PRO A 81 3.27 -13.81 15.92
N ALA A 82 2.74 -13.07 16.89
CA ALA A 82 3.09 -13.21 18.29
C ALA A 82 2.74 -14.62 18.81
N GLN A 83 3.47 -15.09 19.82
CA GLN A 83 3.36 -16.47 20.31
C GLN A 83 2.04 -16.85 21.01
N TYR A 84 1.15 -15.90 21.22
CA TYR A 84 -0.19 -16.13 21.77
C TYR A 84 -1.27 -16.05 20.67
N MET A 85 -0.91 -15.70 19.43
CA MET A 85 -1.86 -15.46 18.35
C MET A 85 -2.25 -16.73 17.62
N THR A 86 -3.55 -17.00 17.59
CA THR A 86 -4.12 -18.01 16.70
C THR A 86 -4.06 -17.54 15.24
N THR A 87 -4.04 -18.48 14.29
CA THR A 87 -4.10 -18.15 12.85
C THR A 87 -5.36 -17.33 12.50
N GLY A 88 -6.49 -17.59 13.17
CA GLY A 88 -7.74 -16.85 12.98
C GLY A 88 -7.67 -15.41 13.48
N THR A 89 -7.14 -15.18 14.68
CA THR A 89 -6.95 -13.81 15.20
C THR A 89 -5.90 -13.05 14.39
N ALA A 90 -4.82 -13.71 13.95
CA ALA A 90 -3.81 -13.10 13.08
C ALA A 90 -4.39 -12.70 11.71
N PHE A 91 -5.29 -13.50 11.14
CA PHE A 91 -6.03 -13.13 9.93
C PHE A 91 -6.88 -11.87 10.12
N LEU A 92 -7.62 -11.77 11.24
CA LEU A 92 -8.41 -10.58 11.53
C LEU A 92 -7.55 -9.33 11.72
N VAL A 93 -6.40 -9.45 12.39
CA VAL A 93 -5.46 -8.33 12.57
C VAL A 93 -4.88 -7.87 11.23
N GLU A 94 -4.36 -8.77 10.38
CA GLU A 94 -3.83 -8.40 9.06
C GLU A 94 -4.90 -7.77 8.15
N MET A 95 -6.12 -8.29 8.19
CA MET A 95 -7.27 -7.74 7.45
C MET A 95 -7.61 -6.31 7.93
N ILE A 96 -7.68 -6.09 9.24
CA ILE A 96 -7.99 -4.76 9.83
C ILE A 96 -6.84 -3.78 9.60
N ALA A 97 -5.60 -4.20 9.82
CA ALA A 97 -4.39 -3.41 9.57
C ALA A 97 -4.33 -2.93 8.12
N THR A 98 -4.58 -3.83 7.16
CA THR A 98 -4.62 -3.48 5.73
C THR A 98 -5.80 -2.58 5.41
N MET A 99 -6.98 -2.83 6.00
CA MET A 99 -8.15 -1.98 5.80
C MET A 99 -7.87 -0.53 6.24
N ILE A 100 -7.28 -0.35 7.43
CA ILE A 100 -6.92 0.98 7.95
C ILE A 100 -5.85 1.65 7.07
N PHE A 101 -4.82 0.90 6.67
CA PHE A 101 -3.79 1.41 5.77
C PHE A 101 -4.38 1.87 4.42
N VAL A 102 -5.18 1.02 3.77
CA VAL A 102 -5.78 1.33 2.45
C VAL A 102 -6.80 2.46 2.56
N LEU A 103 -7.57 2.57 3.66
CA LEU A 103 -8.40 3.75 3.93
C LEU A 103 -7.54 5.03 4.05
N GLY A 104 -6.39 4.96 4.74
CA GLY A 104 -5.43 6.05 4.81
C GLY A 104 -4.88 6.45 3.42
N VAL A 105 -4.53 5.47 2.58
CA VAL A 105 -4.11 5.73 1.19
C VAL A 105 -5.22 6.39 0.38
N LEU A 106 -6.45 5.85 0.41
CA LEU A 106 -7.58 6.40 -0.33
C LEU A 106 -7.95 7.82 0.15
N ALA A 107 -7.91 8.08 1.45
CA ALA A 107 -8.17 9.41 2.00
C ALA A 107 -7.03 10.41 1.70
N ALA A 108 -5.78 9.95 1.60
CA ALA A 108 -4.63 10.78 1.22
C ALA A 108 -4.57 11.09 -0.29
N THR A 109 -5.10 10.20 -1.14
CA THR A 109 -5.11 10.39 -2.59
C THR A 109 -6.39 11.04 -3.11
N GLU A 110 -7.50 11.00 -2.35
CA GLU A 110 -8.79 11.65 -2.66
C GLU A 110 -8.65 13.18 -2.76
N PRO A 111 -8.78 13.77 -3.96
CA PRO A 111 -8.58 15.21 -4.12
C PRO A 111 -9.71 16.08 -3.56
N ARG A 112 -10.91 15.52 -3.35
CA ARG A 112 -12.02 16.18 -2.65
C ARG A 112 -11.75 16.31 -1.14
N ASN A 113 -10.75 15.59 -0.60
CA ASN A 113 -10.35 15.69 0.80
C ASN A 113 -9.46 16.92 1.03
N GLY A 114 -10.08 18.08 1.20
CA GLY A 114 -9.38 19.36 1.44
C GLY A 114 -8.45 19.37 2.65
N ALA A 115 -8.56 18.43 3.60
CA ALA A 115 -7.61 18.29 4.71
C ALA A 115 -6.21 17.83 4.27
N MET A 116 -6.09 17.27 3.06
CA MET A 116 -4.82 16.87 2.44
C MET A 116 -4.27 17.91 1.45
N ALA A 117 -4.97 19.03 1.24
CA ALA A 117 -4.53 20.07 0.31
C ALA A 117 -3.20 20.68 0.78
N GLY A 118 -2.17 20.57 -0.05
CA GLY A 118 -0.80 21.01 0.25
C GLY A 118 0.04 20.04 1.07
N LEU A 119 -0.51 18.93 1.58
CA LEU A 119 0.28 17.88 2.20
C LEU A 119 0.86 16.94 1.12
N ASN A 120 2.11 16.53 1.27
CA ASN A 120 2.71 15.55 0.38
C ASN A 120 2.02 14.19 0.58
N LYS A 121 1.33 13.70 -0.47
CA LYS A 121 0.58 12.43 -0.47
C LYS A 121 1.43 11.24 -0.01
N ALA A 122 2.72 11.19 -0.35
CA ALA A 122 3.63 10.13 0.07
C ALA A 122 3.94 10.19 1.58
N VAL A 123 4.02 11.40 2.16
CA VAL A 123 4.19 11.58 3.61
C VAL A 123 2.94 11.14 4.36
N ALA A 124 1.75 11.47 3.86
CA ALA A 124 0.49 11.01 4.46
C ALA A 124 0.35 9.47 4.44
N VAL A 125 0.71 8.82 3.32
CA VAL A 125 0.78 7.35 3.22
C VAL A 125 1.84 6.78 4.18
N GLY A 126 3.01 7.41 4.29
CA GLY A 126 4.07 7.04 5.23
C GLY A 126 3.65 7.09 6.70
N ILE A 127 2.90 8.14 7.08
CA ILE A 127 2.31 8.26 8.43
C ILE A 127 1.25 7.18 8.66
N SER A 128 0.45 6.83 7.64
CA SER A 128 -0.57 5.77 7.75
C SER A 128 0.05 4.40 8.01
N ILE A 129 1.06 3.98 7.24
CA ILE A 129 1.76 2.71 7.49
C ILE A 129 2.50 2.71 8.84
N PHE A 130 3.10 3.84 9.23
CA PHE A 130 3.74 3.98 10.54
C PHE A 130 2.72 3.80 11.69
N ALA A 131 1.56 4.46 11.62
CA ALA A 131 0.51 4.34 12.62
C ALA A 131 -0.01 2.90 12.76
N VAL A 132 -0.19 2.19 11.63
CA VAL A 132 -0.56 0.77 11.63
C VAL A 132 0.53 -0.10 12.25
N GLY A 133 1.81 0.15 11.93
CA GLY A 133 2.94 -0.57 12.52
C GLY A 133 3.07 -0.37 14.03
N VAL A 134 2.85 0.85 14.53
CA VAL A 134 2.86 1.13 15.98
C VAL A 134 1.64 0.52 16.70
N ALA A 135 0.45 0.57 16.09
CA ALA A 135 -0.79 0.14 16.75
C ALA A 135 -1.04 -1.38 16.70
N LEU A 136 -0.66 -2.05 15.60
CA LEU A 136 -0.99 -3.46 15.34
C LEU A 136 0.24 -4.33 15.04
N GLY A 137 1.43 -3.73 14.90
CA GLY A 137 2.64 -4.46 14.52
C GLY A 137 3.14 -5.46 15.56
N GLY A 138 2.83 -5.27 16.85
CA GLY A 138 3.18 -6.22 17.90
C GLY A 138 2.49 -7.59 17.78
N GLU A 139 1.36 -7.65 17.07
CA GLU A 139 0.52 -8.85 16.94
C GLU A 139 0.96 -9.76 15.78
N THR A 140 1.24 -9.17 14.61
CA THR A 140 1.49 -9.91 13.35
C THR A 140 2.71 -9.41 12.56
N SER A 141 3.46 -8.43 13.08
CA SER A 141 4.50 -7.70 12.32
C SER A 141 3.98 -6.97 11.06
N PHE A 142 2.69 -6.63 11.03
CA PHE A 142 2.00 -5.77 10.04
C PHE A 142 2.41 -6.07 8.59
N ALA A 143 2.11 -7.27 8.10
CA ALA A 143 2.50 -7.69 6.77
C ALA A 143 1.86 -6.80 5.69
N ILE A 144 0.54 -6.58 5.76
CA ILE A 144 -0.33 -5.67 4.96
C ILE A 144 -0.18 -5.70 3.43
N ASN A 145 0.71 -6.52 2.89
CA ASN A 145 1.11 -6.59 1.50
C ASN A 145 1.64 -8.00 1.21
N PRO A 146 0.98 -8.79 0.33
CA PRO A 146 1.40 -10.15 0.00
C PRO A 146 2.84 -10.26 -0.54
N ALA A 147 3.28 -9.31 -1.37
CA ALA A 147 4.63 -9.33 -1.96
C ALA A 147 5.73 -9.03 -0.93
N ARG A 148 5.45 -8.15 0.06
CA ARG A 148 6.36 -7.81 1.17
C ARG A 148 6.64 -9.00 2.10
N ASP A 149 5.84 -10.06 2.04
CA ASP A 149 5.97 -11.23 2.89
C ASP A 149 6.39 -12.49 2.12
N PHE A 150 5.63 -12.86 1.07
CA PHE A 150 5.78 -14.14 0.38
C PHE A 150 7.08 -14.23 -0.44
N ALA A 151 7.44 -13.18 -1.16
CA ALA A 151 8.68 -13.18 -1.95
C ALA A 151 9.95 -13.24 -1.06
N PRO A 152 10.03 -12.50 0.08
CA PRO A 152 11.04 -12.74 1.10
C PRO A 152 11.04 -14.16 1.68
N ARG A 153 9.90 -14.83 1.91
CA ARG A 153 9.89 -16.25 2.33
C ARG A 153 10.54 -17.19 1.32
N ILE A 154 10.28 -16.98 0.02
CA ILE A 154 10.95 -17.74 -1.05
C ILE A 154 12.47 -17.53 -0.99
N PHE A 155 12.91 -16.28 -0.78
CA PHE A 155 14.32 -15.97 -0.59
C PHE A 155 14.91 -16.66 0.65
N LEU A 156 14.23 -16.63 1.80
CA LEU A 156 14.67 -17.30 3.03
C LEU A 156 14.85 -18.82 2.84
N LEU A 157 13.94 -19.47 2.11
CA LEU A 157 14.06 -20.89 1.76
C LEU A 157 15.34 -21.18 0.96
N MET A 158 15.74 -20.29 0.06
CA MET A 158 16.96 -20.44 -0.75
C MET A 158 18.26 -20.20 0.02
N VAL A 159 18.25 -19.34 1.05
CA VAL A 159 19.46 -18.99 1.84
C VAL A 159 19.62 -19.79 3.13
N GLY A 160 18.86 -20.88 3.29
CA GLY A 160 19.12 -21.91 4.30
C GLY A 160 18.19 -21.93 5.51
N TYR A 161 17.15 -21.08 5.59
CA TYR A 161 16.17 -21.14 6.69
C TYR A 161 15.24 -22.36 6.64
N GLY A 162 15.32 -23.16 5.57
CA GLY A 162 14.58 -24.41 5.43
C GLY A 162 13.07 -24.21 5.22
N ARG A 163 12.32 -25.31 5.28
CA ARG A 163 10.86 -25.32 5.05
C ARG A 163 10.05 -24.68 6.19
N GLU A 164 10.67 -24.47 7.35
CA GLU A 164 10.03 -23.87 8.54
C GLU A 164 9.48 -22.46 8.25
N VAL A 165 10.05 -21.74 7.27
CA VAL A 165 9.56 -20.41 6.81
C VAL A 165 8.13 -20.41 6.26
N PHE A 166 7.65 -21.59 5.83
CA PHE A 166 6.28 -21.82 5.38
C PHE A 166 5.45 -22.63 6.39
N SER A 167 6.03 -23.53 7.19
CA SER A 167 5.26 -24.35 8.15
C SER A 167 5.07 -23.76 9.55
N ALA A 168 5.77 -22.68 9.90
CA ALA A 168 5.67 -22.06 11.21
C ALA A 168 4.26 -21.47 11.48
N PHE A 169 3.85 -21.48 12.76
CA PHE A 169 2.57 -20.94 13.25
C PHE A 169 1.33 -21.48 12.51
N SER A 170 1.27 -22.80 12.32
CA SER A 170 0.18 -23.49 11.60
C SER A 170 0.01 -22.95 10.18
N ASP A 171 1.10 -23.03 9.42
CA ASP A 171 1.22 -22.57 8.04
C ASP A 171 0.87 -21.08 7.83
N TYR A 172 1.28 -20.19 8.75
CA TYR A 172 0.86 -18.77 8.76
C TYR A 172 1.08 -17.99 7.44
N TRP A 173 2.00 -18.42 6.57
CA TRP A 173 2.35 -17.75 5.31
C TRP A 173 1.15 -17.40 4.39
N TRP A 174 0.04 -18.15 4.45
CA TRP A 174 -1.13 -17.86 3.63
C TRP A 174 -1.94 -16.67 4.18
N VAL A 175 -1.80 -16.33 5.46
CA VAL A 175 -2.53 -15.23 6.08
C VAL A 175 -2.13 -13.87 5.47
N PRO A 176 -0.83 -13.49 5.40
CA PRO A 176 -0.37 -12.32 4.63
C PRO A 176 -0.71 -12.33 3.13
N MET A 177 -1.02 -13.50 2.55
CA MET A 177 -1.43 -13.60 1.14
C MET A 177 -2.91 -13.24 0.93
N ILE A 178 -3.78 -13.58 1.88
CA ILE A 178 -5.24 -13.51 1.71
C ILE A 178 -5.89 -12.42 2.56
N ALA A 179 -5.45 -12.19 3.79
CA ALA A 179 -6.03 -11.18 4.67
C ALA A 179 -5.86 -9.75 4.12
N PRO A 180 -4.70 -9.34 3.55
CA PRO A 180 -4.55 -7.99 3.03
C PRO A 180 -5.44 -7.67 1.81
N PRO A 181 -5.56 -8.52 0.77
CA PRO A 181 -6.55 -8.30 -0.30
C PRO A 181 -7.99 -8.15 0.22
N VAL A 182 -8.40 -8.95 1.21
CA VAL A 182 -9.73 -8.81 1.84
C VAL A 182 -9.87 -7.46 2.54
N GLY A 183 -8.87 -7.06 3.34
CA GLY A 183 -8.84 -5.75 4.01
C GLY A 183 -8.90 -4.57 3.04
N GLY A 184 -8.17 -4.64 1.93
CA GLY A 184 -8.20 -3.62 0.88
C GLY A 184 -9.55 -3.50 0.16
N VAL A 185 -10.24 -4.62 -0.09
CA VAL A 185 -11.62 -4.61 -0.62
C VAL A 185 -12.59 -3.99 0.38
N LEU A 186 -12.50 -4.34 1.67
CA LEU A 186 -13.31 -3.73 2.72
C LEU A 186 -13.08 -2.23 2.84
N ALA A 187 -11.83 -1.77 2.75
CA ALA A 187 -11.50 -0.33 2.72
C ALA A 187 -12.18 0.40 1.55
N GLY A 188 -12.14 -0.18 0.35
CA GLY A 188 -12.83 0.37 -0.82
C GLY A 188 -14.36 0.43 -0.65
N ILE A 189 -14.96 -0.58 0.00
CA ILE A 189 -16.39 -0.59 0.32
C ILE A 189 -16.73 0.51 1.34
N VAL A 190 -15.97 0.61 2.44
CA VAL A 190 -16.17 1.64 3.48
C VAL A 190 -16.03 3.03 2.89
N MET A 191 -14.96 3.32 2.13
CA MET A 191 -14.75 4.61 1.48
C MET A 191 -15.91 4.97 0.52
N ARG A 192 -16.42 3.98 -0.21
CA ARG A 192 -17.56 4.18 -1.12
C ARG A 192 -18.86 4.49 -0.40
N VAL A 193 -19.15 3.78 0.69
CA VAL A 193 -20.40 3.93 1.47
C VAL A 193 -20.42 5.23 2.26
N PHE A 194 -19.33 5.56 2.97
CA PHE A 194 -19.32 6.68 3.91
C PHE A 194 -18.87 8.01 3.29
N CYS A 195 -18.04 8.00 2.24
CA CYS A 195 -17.50 9.22 1.63
C CYS A 195 -18.11 9.53 0.24
N CYS A 196 -19.24 8.90 -0.11
CA CYS A 196 -19.94 9.09 -1.39
C CYS A 196 -18.98 9.10 -2.59
N TRP A 197 -18.15 8.04 -2.69
CA TRP A 197 -17.22 7.92 -3.81
C TRP A 197 -18.00 7.79 -5.13
N PRO A 198 -17.63 8.53 -6.19
CA PRO A 198 -18.36 8.53 -7.46
C PRO A 198 -18.66 7.12 -7.95
N THR A 199 -19.93 6.85 -8.22
CA THR A 199 -20.44 5.49 -8.43
C THR A 199 -20.36 5.05 -9.89
N SER A 200 -20.07 5.99 -10.79
CA SER A 200 -19.92 5.77 -12.22
C SER A 200 -18.50 6.08 -12.70
N ALA A 201 -18.02 5.30 -13.67
CA ALA A 201 -16.76 5.60 -14.37
C ALA A 201 -16.82 6.95 -15.13
N GLU A 202 -18.02 7.46 -15.39
CA GLU A 202 -18.25 8.74 -16.05
C GLU A 202 -18.03 9.93 -15.08
N GLU A 203 -18.41 9.79 -13.81
CA GLU A 203 -18.01 10.73 -12.76
C GLU A 203 -16.52 10.64 -12.45
N TYR A 204 -15.96 9.42 -12.36
CA TYR A 204 -14.52 9.24 -12.11
C TYR A 204 -13.68 9.90 -13.20
N GLY A 205 -13.97 9.61 -14.48
CA GLY A 205 -13.28 10.23 -15.62
C GLY A 205 -13.60 11.71 -15.84
N ARG A 206 -14.62 12.27 -15.16
CA ARG A 206 -14.90 13.72 -15.13
C ARG A 206 -14.12 14.42 -14.01
N ALA A 207 -14.08 13.81 -12.82
CA ALA A 207 -13.26 14.26 -11.71
C ALA A 207 -11.78 14.25 -12.11
N ASP A 208 -11.27 13.13 -12.62
CA ASP A 208 -9.89 12.95 -13.09
C ASP A 208 -9.50 14.02 -14.13
N LYS A 209 -10.36 14.30 -15.11
CA LYS A 209 -10.12 15.38 -16.09
C LYS A 209 -10.03 16.76 -15.46
N HIS A 210 -10.96 17.11 -14.57
CA HIS A 210 -10.91 18.41 -13.89
C HIS A 210 -9.65 18.54 -13.02
N LEU A 211 -9.20 17.44 -12.40
CA LEU A 211 -7.97 17.42 -11.61
C LEU A 211 -6.72 17.62 -12.48
N PHE A 212 -6.62 16.95 -13.62
CA PHE A 212 -5.55 17.21 -14.58
C PHE A 212 -5.60 18.63 -15.15
N GLU A 213 -6.79 19.19 -15.41
CA GLU A 213 -6.92 20.58 -15.85
C GLU A 213 -6.53 21.58 -14.75
N ASP A 214 -6.91 21.34 -13.49
CA ASP A 214 -6.56 22.18 -12.34
C ASP A 214 -5.04 22.12 -12.04
N ASP A 215 -4.43 20.92 -12.02
CA ASP A 215 -2.98 20.74 -11.86
C ASP A 215 -2.19 21.48 -12.97
N LEU A 216 -2.62 21.37 -14.23
CA LEU A 216 -2.00 22.07 -15.36
C LEU A 216 -2.19 23.59 -15.29
N VAL A 217 -3.33 24.07 -14.80
CA VAL A 217 -3.57 25.50 -14.56
C VAL A 217 -2.68 26.02 -13.43
N GLU A 218 -2.53 25.28 -12.34
CA GLU A 218 -1.66 25.65 -11.22
C GLU A 218 -0.18 25.66 -11.64
N GLU A 219 0.27 24.67 -12.43
CA GLU A 219 1.63 24.62 -12.95
C GLU A 219 1.91 25.76 -13.95
N ARG A 220 0.94 26.08 -14.82
CA ARG A 220 1.03 27.24 -15.73
C ARG A 220 1.14 28.54 -14.94
N ASP A 221 0.30 28.73 -13.92
CA ASP A 221 0.27 29.99 -13.17
C ASP A 221 1.55 30.17 -12.32
N LYS A 222 2.14 29.08 -11.80
CA LYS A 222 3.50 29.09 -11.20
C LYS A 222 4.56 29.51 -12.21
N ARG A 223 4.61 28.88 -13.39
CA ARG A 223 5.57 29.26 -14.47
C ARG A 223 5.41 30.73 -14.91
N VAL A 224 4.20 31.27 -14.90
CA VAL A 224 3.92 32.68 -15.21
C VAL A 224 4.35 33.63 -14.08
N ALA A 225 4.26 33.21 -12.82
CA ALA A 225 4.78 33.98 -11.68
C ALA A 225 6.32 34.05 -11.70
N ASP A 226 6.99 32.90 -11.89
CA ASP A 226 8.45 32.80 -11.98
C ASP A 226 9.00 33.64 -13.15
N ALA A 227 8.40 33.51 -14.34
CA ALA A 227 8.82 34.27 -15.54
C ALA A 227 8.64 35.79 -15.43
N LYS A 228 7.90 36.27 -14.42
CA LYS A 228 7.68 37.70 -14.14
C LYS A 228 8.32 38.19 -12.84
N GLY A 229 9.00 37.32 -12.10
CA GLY A 229 9.66 37.67 -10.84
C GLY A 229 8.71 38.08 -9.71
N TYR A 230 7.45 37.62 -9.74
CA TYR A 230 6.53 37.88 -8.62
C TYR A 230 6.83 36.96 -7.45
N GLY A 231 6.79 37.50 -6.22
CA GLY A 231 6.79 36.69 -5.01
C GLY A 231 5.55 35.78 -4.97
N VAL A 232 5.69 34.60 -4.34
CA VAL A 232 4.68 33.52 -4.33
C VAL A 232 3.28 33.96 -3.82
N GLN A 233 3.19 35.10 -3.12
CA GLN A 233 1.94 35.67 -2.60
C GLN A 233 1.26 36.68 -3.55
N ASP A 234 1.97 37.23 -4.54
CA ASP A 234 1.48 38.33 -5.40
C ASP A 234 0.98 37.88 -6.77
N ALA A 235 1.04 36.58 -7.07
CA ALA A 235 0.58 36.05 -8.36
C ALA A 235 -0.92 36.35 -8.56
N PRO A 236 -1.31 37.11 -9.61
CA PRO A 236 -2.70 37.47 -9.82
C PRO A 236 -3.48 36.23 -10.26
N ARG A 237 -4.23 35.61 -9.33
CA ARG A 237 -5.18 34.54 -9.65
C ARG A 237 -6.01 34.96 -10.84
N ALA A 238 -5.87 34.25 -11.96
CA ALA A 238 -6.59 34.56 -13.18
C ALA A 238 -8.09 34.46 -12.88
N ARG A 239 -8.77 35.62 -12.80
CA ARG A 239 -10.22 35.65 -12.57
C ARG A 239 -10.87 34.92 -13.73
N GLY A 240 -11.35 33.71 -13.46
CA GLY A 240 -12.11 32.93 -14.44
C GLY A 240 -13.19 33.81 -15.04
N ARG A 241 -13.26 33.86 -16.37
CA ARG A 241 -14.31 34.60 -17.08
C ARG A 241 -15.66 34.10 -16.57
N ARG A 242 -16.34 34.88 -15.73
CA ARG A 242 -17.76 34.67 -15.47
C ARG A 242 -18.46 34.81 -16.81
N SER A 243 -19.05 33.72 -17.30
CA SER A 243 -19.87 33.74 -18.51
C SER A 243 -21.07 34.66 -18.27
N SER A 244 -21.04 35.84 -18.88
CA SER A 244 -22.16 36.78 -18.92
C SER A 244 -23.10 36.40 -20.07
N SER A 245 -24.41 36.44 -19.82
CA SER A 245 -25.49 35.84 -20.64
C SER A 245 -25.46 34.30 -20.61
N ILE A 246 -26.60 33.60 -20.61
CA ILE A 246 -27.90 33.88 -21.25
C ILE A 246 -29.05 34.05 -20.21
N ARG A 247 -30.12 34.75 -20.59
CA ARG A 247 -31.37 34.88 -19.82
C ARG A 247 -32.32 33.72 -20.08
#